data_AF-A0A9J6ESA9-F1
#
_entry.id   AF-A0A9J6ESA9-F1
#
_cell.length_a   1.000
_cell.length_b   1.000
_cell.length_c   1.000
_cell.angle_alpha   90.00
_cell.angle_beta   90.00
_cell.angle_gamma   90.00
#
_symmetry.space_group_name_H-M   'P 1'
#
loop_
_entity.id
_entity.type
_entity.pdbx_description
1 polymer ?
#
loop_
_entity_poly.entity_id
_entity_poly.type
_entity_poly.pdbx_seq_one_letter_code
_entity_poly.pdbx_strand_id
1 'polypeptide(L)'
;MASNCKYFDEDSVYRITRKGRIEFGLVLENAEYVTSEDEDEVGANVPQWDRMRRGHVRVAWHPKGREEVVSEKKVKLHDRSLMPGDVVRKVVKGKDTQLGYCRNTEVLATVQVLGTNCVINNVNSVDLVPLESLEDFSIVALGFDEQTQYPDPVDYGYGFSIGCS
;
A
#
# COMPACT_ATOMS: atom_id res chain seq x y z
N MET A 1 19.58 8.84 13.93
CA MET A 1 19.39 9.51 12.62
C MET A 1 18.12 8.93 12.07
N ALA A 2 17.06 9.73 11.85
CA ALA A 2 15.87 9.20 11.20
C ALA A 2 16.27 8.78 9.79
N SER A 3 16.29 7.48 9.52
CA SER A 3 16.49 6.95 8.18
C SER A 3 15.35 7.52 7.35
N ASN A 4 15.68 8.27 6.29
CA ASN A 4 14.67 8.85 5.43
C ASN A 4 14.11 7.75 4.52
N CYS A 5 13.25 6.91 5.07
CA CYS A 5 12.64 5.80 4.36
C CYS A 5 11.68 6.33 3.30
N LYS A 6 11.95 5.92 2.07
CA LYS A 6 11.17 6.39 0.93
C LYS A 6 9.79 5.72 0.89
N TYR A 7 9.74 4.46 1.30
CA TYR A 7 8.53 3.63 1.34
C TYR A 7 8.31 3.08 2.74
N PHE A 8 7.04 2.94 3.12
CA PHE A 8 6.60 2.27 4.33
C PHE A 8 5.88 0.97 3.95
N ASP A 9 5.77 0.08 4.93
CA ASP A 9 4.91 -1.09 4.80
C ASP A 9 3.51 -0.62 4.41
N GLU A 10 2.82 -1.38 3.57
CA GLU A 10 1.49 -1.07 3.03
C GLU A 10 1.43 0.06 1.98
N ASP A 11 2.53 0.74 1.66
CA ASP A 11 2.56 1.68 0.54
C ASP A 11 2.18 0.96 -0.77
N SER A 12 1.28 1.58 -1.54
CA SER A 12 0.99 1.15 -2.90
C SER A 12 2.04 1.74 -3.83
N VAL A 13 2.68 0.89 -4.62
CA VAL A 13 3.72 1.27 -5.58
C VAL A 13 3.38 0.79 -6.97
N TYR A 14 3.97 1.45 -7.97
CA TYR A 14 3.89 1.01 -9.35
C TYR A 14 5.24 1.06 -10.07
N ARG A 15 5.37 0.26 -11.12
CA ARG A 15 6.46 0.33 -12.10
C ARG A 15 5.93 0.27 -13.52
N ILE A 16 6.67 0.88 -14.44
CA ILE A 16 6.40 0.75 -15.88
C ILE A 16 7.32 -0.33 -16.44
N THR A 17 6.74 -1.39 -16.95
CA THR A 17 7.47 -2.50 -17.58
C THR A 17 8.13 -2.05 -18.88
N ARG A 18 9.10 -2.81 -19.39
CA ARG A 18 9.71 -2.56 -20.71
C ARG A 18 8.71 -2.53 -21.86
N LYS A 19 7.54 -3.16 -21.69
CA LYS A 19 6.44 -3.19 -22.65
C LYS A 19 5.48 -2.00 -22.50
N GLY A 20 5.79 -1.03 -21.63
CA GLY A 20 4.96 0.16 -21.39
C GLY A 20 3.73 -0.09 -20.50
N ARG A 21 3.56 -1.30 -19.96
CA ARG A 21 2.45 -1.62 -19.04
C ARG A 21 2.77 -1.20 -17.62
N ILE A 22 1.77 -0.72 -16.89
CA ILE A 22 1.87 -0.40 -15.47
C ILE A 22 1.61 -1.69 -14.68
N GLU A 23 2.50 -2.00 -13.74
CA GLU A 23 2.29 -3.05 -12.74
C GLU A 23 2.20 -2.37 -11.36
N PHE A 24 1.14 -2.68 -10.63
CA PHE A 24 0.93 -2.24 -9.25
C PHE A 24 1.37 -3.31 -8.27
N GLY A 25 1.84 -2.89 -7.11
CA GLY A 25 2.22 -3.78 -6.03
C GLY A 25 2.12 -3.12 -4.67
N LEU A 26 2.12 -3.94 -3.64
CA LEU A 26 2.07 -3.53 -2.23
C LEU A 26 3.44 -3.74 -1.59
N VAL A 27 3.94 -2.74 -0.87
CA VAL A 27 5.16 -2.87 -0.08
C VAL A 27 4.86 -3.74 1.14
N LEU A 28 5.62 -4.83 1.29
CA LEU A 28 5.51 -5.75 2.43
C LEU A 28 6.56 -5.48 3.50
N GLU A 29 7.74 -5.01 3.08
CA GLU A 29 8.88 -4.84 3.96
C GLU A 29 9.86 -3.81 3.39
N ASN A 30 10.43 -3.00 4.28
CA ASN A 30 11.48 -2.03 4.04
C ASN A 30 12.83 -2.50 4.60
N ALA A 31 13.92 -2.26 3.87
CA ALA A 31 15.29 -2.56 4.28
C ALA A 31 15.90 -1.66 5.39
N GLU A 32 15.12 -0.83 6.09
CA GLU A 32 15.63 0.10 7.12
C GLU A 32 16.34 -0.62 8.27
N TYR A 33 15.84 -1.80 8.64
CA TYR A 33 16.37 -2.60 9.74
C TYR A 33 17.46 -3.58 9.31
N VAL A 34 17.85 -3.61 8.03
CA VAL A 34 18.95 -4.46 7.56
C VAL A 34 20.27 -3.83 8.02
N THR A 35 20.83 -4.35 9.10
CA THR A 35 22.15 -3.95 9.58
C THR A 35 23.24 -4.70 8.81
N SER A 36 24.42 -4.09 8.69
CA SER A 36 25.58 -4.72 8.03
C SER A 36 26.07 -5.99 8.74
N GLU A 37 25.62 -6.26 9.97
CA GLU A 37 25.98 -7.45 10.75
C GLU A 37 25.02 -8.62 10.47
N ASP A 38 23.83 -8.35 9.94
CA ASP A 38 22.82 -9.36 9.58
C ASP A 38 23.03 -9.97 8.18
N GLU A 39 23.99 -9.45 7.40
CA GLU A 39 24.30 -9.97 6.05
C GLU A 39 24.91 -11.39 6.09
N ASP A 40 25.51 -11.78 7.23
CA ASP A 40 26.38 -12.95 7.34
C ASP A 40 25.77 -14.17 8.08
N GLU A 41 24.82 -14.00 9.01
CA GLU A 41 24.29 -15.14 9.81
C GLU A 41 22.90 -15.64 9.42
N VAL A 42 21.98 -14.78 8.95
CA VAL A 42 20.57 -15.17 8.70
C VAL A 42 20.31 -15.55 7.23
N GLY A 43 21.20 -15.16 6.32
CA GLY A 43 20.98 -15.28 4.87
C GLY A 43 21.30 -16.63 4.23
N ALA A 44 22.04 -17.53 4.87
CA ALA A 44 22.68 -18.68 4.20
C ALA A 44 21.72 -19.60 3.40
N ASN A 45 20.45 -19.71 3.81
CA ASN A 45 19.44 -20.55 3.16
C ASN A 45 18.48 -19.81 2.22
N VAL A 46 18.58 -18.48 2.08
CA VAL A 46 17.73 -17.68 1.19
C VAL A 46 18.52 -17.29 -0.07
N PRO A 47 17.99 -17.54 -1.29
CA PRO A 47 18.65 -17.13 -2.52
C PRO A 47 19.01 -15.64 -2.49
N GLN A 48 20.20 -15.31 -2.99
CA GLN A 48 20.74 -13.94 -2.89
C GLN A 48 19.81 -12.85 -3.46
N TRP A 49 18.98 -13.20 -4.45
CA TRP A 49 18.03 -12.31 -5.11
C TRP A 49 16.77 -12.01 -4.28
N ASP A 50 16.51 -12.81 -3.23
CA ASP A 50 15.36 -12.69 -2.34
C ASP A 50 15.76 -12.13 -0.96
N ARG A 51 17.06 -11.91 -0.72
CA ARG A 51 17.54 -11.26 0.49
C ARG A 51 17.25 -9.76 0.44
N MET A 52 16.69 -9.24 1.53
CA MET A 52 16.51 -7.80 1.71
C MET A 52 17.88 -7.11 1.76
N ARG A 53 17.99 -5.93 1.14
CA ARG A 53 19.24 -5.15 1.07
C ARG A 53 18.92 -3.68 1.18
N ARG A 54 19.83 -2.90 1.77
CA ARG A 54 19.69 -1.44 1.87
C ARG A 54 19.34 -0.81 0.51
N GLY A 55 18.34 0.07 0.49
CA GLY A 55 17.83 0.71 -0.74
C GLY A 55 16.97 -0.20 -1.63
N HIS A 56 16.49 -1.32 -1.09
CA HIS A 56 15.51 -2.21 -1.69
C HIS A 56 14.28 -2.33 -0.80
N VAL A 57 13.19 -2.80 -1.40
CA VAL A 57 11.89 -3.02 -0.76
C VAL A 57 11.32 -4.32 -1.31
N ARG A 58 10.64 -5.09 -0.46
CA ARG A 58 9.90 -6.29 -0.87
C ARG A 58 8.50 -5.88 -1.30
N VAL A 59 8.11 -6.25 -2.53
CA VAL A 59 6.82 -5.88 -3.11
C VAL A 59 6.07 -7.13 -3.56
N ALA A 60 4.80 -7.25 -3.16
CA ALA A 60 3.86 -8.20 -3.75
C ALA A 60 3.17 -7.59 -4.97
N TRP A 61 3.37 -8.18 -6.16
CA TRP A 61 2.84 -7.64 -7.41
C TRP A 61 1.44 -8.17 -7.75
N HIS A 62 0.50 -7.27 -8.01
CA HIS A 62 -0.84 -7.59 -8.51
C HIS A 62 -0.80 -8.07 -9.98
N PRO A 63 -1.68 -8.99 -10.42
CA PRO A 63 -2.72 -9.70 -9.64
C PRO A 63 -2.22 -10.99 -8.97
N LYS A 64 -1.01 -11.43 -9.28
CA LYS A 64 -0.55 -12.78 -8.92
C LYS A 64 -0.01 -12.91 -7.50
N GLY A 65 0.18 -11.80 -6.79
CA GLY A 65 0.79 -11.78 -5.46
C GLY A 65 2.26 -12.19 -5.46
N ARG A 66 2.95 -12.15 -6.61
CA ARG A 66 4.36 -12.56 -6.68
C ARG A 66 5.19 -11.55 -5.92
N GLU A 67 5.93 -12.02 -4.91
CA GLU A 67 6.89 -11.21 -4.17
C GLU A 67 8.20 -11.01 -4.95
N GLU A 68 8.78 -9.83 -4.82
CA GLU A 68 10.08 -9.50 -5.39
C GLU A 68 10.77 -8.43 -4.55
N VAL A 69 12.04 -8.67 -4.18
CA VAL A 69 12.91 -7.62 -3.64
C VAL A 69 13.40 -6.74 -4.79
N VAL A 70 12.98 -5.47 -4.80
CA VAL A 70 13.28 -4.52 -5.88
C VAL A 70 13.98 -3.28 -5.35
N SER A 71 14.84 -2.69 -6.16
CA SER A 71 15.44 -1.40 -5.82
C SER A 71 14.37 -0.32 -5.75
N GLU A 72 14.42 0.51 -4.70
CA GLU A 72 13.56 1.70 -4.52
C GLU A 72 13.55 2.67 -5.70
N LYS A 73 14.60 2.64 -6.54
CA LYS A 73 14.73 3.48 -7.73
C LYS A 73 13.88 3.00 -8.90
N LYS A 74 13.45 1.73 -8.90
CA LYS A 74 12.68 1.10 -9.98
C LYS A 74 11.17 1.20 -9.77
N VAL A 75 10.74 1.66 -8.61
CA VAL A 75 9.33 1.82 -8.23
C VAL A 75 9.01 3.27 -7.94
N LYS A 76 7.74 3.61 -8.03
CA LYS A 76 7.18 4.94 -7.70
C LYS A 76 6.01 4.75 -6.75
N LEU A 77 5.87 5.68 -5.80
CA LEU A 77 4.72 5.70 -4.91
C LEU A 77 3.47 5.97 -5.76
N HIS A 78 2.48 5.10 -5.64
CA HIS A 78 1.15 5.30 -6.20
C HIS A 78 0.24 5.97 -5.17
N ASP A 79 0.14 5.36 -3.99
CA ASP A 79 -0.72 5.79 -2.91
C ASP A 79 -0.10 5.44 -1.54
N ARG A 80 -0.40 6.27 -0.55
CA ARG A 80 -0.09 6.04 0.87
C ARG A 80 -1.33 6.37 1.67
N SER A 81 -1.85 5.37 2.36
CA SER A 81 -3.00 5.54 3.26
C SER A 81 -2.60 6.25 4.54
N LEU A 82 -3.54 7.04 5.09
CA LEU A 82 -3.39 7.65 6.41
C LEU A 82 -3.89 6.70 7.48
N MET A 83 -3.03 6.41 8.44
CA MET A 83 -3.33 5.55 9.57
C MET A 83 -3.44 6.36 10.86
N PRO A 84 -4.30 5.94 11.81
CA PRO A 84 -4.30 6.52 13.15
C PRO A 84 -2.89 6.47 13.76
N GLY A 85 -2.40 7.62 14.23
CA GLY A 85 -1.04 7.80 14.72
C GLY A 85 -0.11 8.54 13.76
N ASP A 86 -0.45 8.63 12.47
CA ASP A 86 0.36 9.33 11.49
C ASP A 86 0.51 10.81 11.81
N VAL A 87 1.75 11.31 11.82
CA VAL A 87 2.03 12.74 11.97
C VAL A 87 1.84 13.44 10.63
N VAL A 88 0.90 14.37 10.59
CA VAL A 88 0.53 15.11 9.38
C VAL A 88 0.89 16.58 9.50
N ARG A 89 1.14 17.23 8.35
CA ARG A 89 1.40 18.66 8.27
C ARG A 89 0.69 19.26 7.07
N LYS A 90 0.06 20.42 7.26
CA LYS A 90 -0.52 21.17 6.14
C LYS A 90 0.58 21.79 5.30
N VAL A 91 0.76 21.36 4.06
CA VAL A 91 1.77 21.96 3.16
C VAL A 91 1.27 23.31 2.66
N VAL A 92 1.81 24.40 3.22
CA VAL A 92 1.56 25.76 2.75
C VAL A 92 2.87 26.36 2.27
N LYS A 93 2.96 26.71 0.99
CA LYS A 93 4.20 27.26 0.40
C LYS A 93 4.69 28.48 1.20
N GLY A 94 5.95 28.42 1.64
CA GLY A 94 6.60 29.51 2.37
C GLY A 94 6.16 29.70 3.82
N LYS A 95 5.40 28.77 4.40
CA LYS A 95 5.03 28.80 5.83
C LYS A 95 5.38 27.47 6.47
N ASP A 96 6.06 27.54 7.61
CA ASP A 96 6.09 26.39 8.51
C ASP A 96 4.74 26.32 9.23
N THR A 97 4.08 25.17 9.16
CA THR A 97 2.75 24.96 9.72
C THR A 97 2.83 23.98 10.87
N GLN A 98 1.86 24.08 11.78
CA GLN A 98 1.76 23.21 12.93
C GLN A 98 1.59 21.74 12.49
N LEU A 99 2.27 20.86 13.21
CA LEU A 99 2.10 19.41 13.12
C LEU A 99 0.81 18.98 13.81
N GLY A 100 0.07 18.09 13.15
CA GLY A 100 -1.05 17.35 13.73
C GLY A 100 -0.77 15.85 13.69
N TYR A 101 -1.70 15.05 14.20
CA TYR A 101 -1.68 13.61 14.02
C TYR A 101 -3.07 13.12 13.60
N CYS A 102 -3.10 12.07 12.79
CA CYS A 102 -4.32 11.36 12.43
C CYS A 102 -4.85 10.63 13.68
N ARG A 103 -6.07 10.94 14.13
CA ARG A 103 -6.67 10.29 15.32
C ARG A 103 -7.53 9.09 14.98
N ASN A 104 -8.27 9.17 13.87
CA ASN A 104 -9.18 8.14 13.42
C ASN A 104 -9.26 8.18 11.90
N THR A 105 -9.43 7.02 11.27
CA THR A 105 -9.66 6.89 9.83
C THR A 105 -11.00 6.19 9.64
N GLU A 106 -11.84 6.74 8.77
CA GLU A 106 -13.09 6.11 8.35
C GLU A 106 -12.93 5.64 6.91
N VAL A 107 -13.22 4.37 6.66
CA VAL A 107 -13.10 3.77 5.33
C VAL A 107 -14.50 3.49 4.80
N LEU A 108 -14.79 4.04 3.63
CA LEU A 108 -16.08 3.91 2.96
C LEU A 108 -15.90 3.13 1.66
N ALA A 109 -16.82 2.21 1.38
CA ALA A 109 -16.83 1.39 0.18
C ALA A 109 -18.07 1.68 -0.68
N THR A 110 -17.90 1.54 -1.98
CA THR A 110 -19.01 1.42 -2.93
C THR A 110 -19.15 -0.04 -3.32
N VAL A 111 -20.30 -0.62 -3.04
CA VAL A 111 -20.56 -2.06 -3.21
C VAL A 111 -21.65 -2.30 -4.26
N GLN A 112 -21.44 -3.30 -5.12
CA GLN A 112 -22.46 -3.79 -6.04
C GLN A 112 -23.04 -5.11 -5.52
N VAL A 113 -24.36 -5.21 -5.46
CA VAL A 113 -25.04 -6.45 -5.06
C VAL A 113 -24.96 -7.47 -6.20
N LEU A 114 -24.26 -8.58 -5.95
CA LEU A 114 -24.05 -9.65 -6.92
C LEU A 114 -25.37 -10.15 -7.52
N GLY A 115 -25.39 -10.36 -8.83
CA GLY A 115 -26.60 -10.77 -9.56
C GLY A 115 -27.60 -9.64 -9.82
N THR A 116 -27.27 -8.40 -9.46
CA THR A 116 -28.12 -7.22 -9.70
C THR A 116 -27.30 -6.04 -10.25
N ASN A 117 -28.01 -5.01 -10.73
CA ASN A 117 -27.41 -3.72 -11.09
C ASN A 117 -27.48 -2.70 -9.93
N CYS A 118 -27.78 -3.17 -8.70
CA CYS A 118 -27.88 -2.29 -7.54
C CYS A 118 -26.47 -1.97 -7.01
N VAL A 119 -26.17 -0.67 -6.90
CA VAL A 119 -24.93 -0.14 -6.33
C VAL A 119 -25.28 0.69 -5.10
N ILE A 120 -24.62 0.39 -3.98
CA ILE A 120 -24.77 1.09 -2.71
C ILE A 120 -23.46 1.83 -2.44
N ASN A 121 -23.54 3.16 -2.33
CA ASN A 121 -22.38 4.01 -2.08
C ASN A 121 -22.21 4.28 -0.58
N ASN A 122 -20.99 4.65 -0.18
CA ASN A 122 -20.67 5.11 1.18
C ASN A 122 -21.01 4.11 2.28
N VAL A 123 -20.87 2.81 2.01
CA VAL A 123 -21.02 1.77 3.03
C VAL A 123 -19.78 1.82 3.92
N ASN A 124 -19.97 1.94 5.23
CA ASN A 124 -18.84 1.95 6.15
C ASN A 124 -18.20 0.56 6.19
N SER A 125 -16.87 0.49 6.19
CA SER A 125 -16.15 -0.78 6.28
C SER A 125 -16.50 -1.56 7.54
N VAL A 126 -16.88 -0.89 8.64
CA VAL A 126 -17.31 -1.56 9.88
C VAL A 126 -18.63 -2.33 9.74
N ASP A 127 -19.43 -2.01 8.73
CA ASP A 127 -20.70 -2.68 8.44
C ASP A 127 -20.52 -3.90 7.52
N LEU A 128 -19.31 -4.11 6.98
CA LEU A 128 -18.99 -5.20 6.08
C LEU A 128 -18.44 -6.41 6.86
N VAL A 129 -18.92 -7.60 6.50
CA VAL A 129 -18.43 -8.86 7.05
C VAL A 129 -17.67 -9.60 5.94
N PRO A 130 -16.41 -10.03 6.19
CA PRO A 130 -15.65 -10.83 5.23
C PRO A 130 -16.40 -12.12 4.86
N LEU A 131 -16.39 -12.46 3.57
CA LEU A 131 -16.97 -13.72 3.09
C LEU A 131 -16.11 -14.94 3.44
N GLU A 132 -14.80 -14.72 3.61
CA GLU A 132 -13.82 -15.74 4.01
C GLU A 132 -13.15 -15.32 5.32
N SER A 133 -12.87 -16.28 6.20
CA SER A 133 -12.08 -16.01 7.40
C SER A 133 -10.62 -15.82 6.99
N LEU A 134 -10.10 -14.63 7.26
CA LEU A 134 -8.68 -14.36 7.13
C LEU A 134 -7.96 -14.83 8.39
N GLU A 135 -6.71 -15.28 8.25
CA GLU A 135 -5.87 -15.56 9.41
C GLU A 135 -5.51 -14.25 10.10
N ASP A 136 -5.36 -14.28 11.42
CA ASP A 136 -4.86 -13.13 12.19
C ASP A 136 -3.57 -12.60 11.51
N PHE A 137 -3.47 -11.27 11.34
CA PHE A 137 -2.37 -10.59 10.62
C PHE A 137 -2.38 -10.70 9.08
N SER A 138 -3.46 -11.18 8.48
CA SER A 138 -3.62 -11.09 7.02
C SER A 138 -3.75 -9.64 6.57
N ILE A 139 -2.82 -9.17 5.73
CA ILE A 139 -2.90 -7.86 5.09
C ILE A 139 -3.70 -8.02 3.80
N VAL A 140 -4.93 -7.50 3.78
CA VAL A 140 -5.73 -7.44 2.55
C VAL A 140 -5.69 -6.04 1.98
N ALA A 141 -5.01 -5.92 0.85
CA ALA A 141 -5.05 -4.76 0.00
C ALA A 141 -6.24 -4.85 -0.97
N LEU A 142 -7.29 -4.07 -0.72
CA LEU A 142 -8.37 -3.90 -1.70
C LEU A 142 -7.92 -2.91 -2.77
N GLY A 143 -7.22 -3.42 -3.78
CA GLY A 143 -6.76 -2.65 -4.93
C GLY A 143 -7.89 -2.26 -5.89
N PHE A 144 -7.61 -1.26 -6.73
CA PHE A 144 -8.49 -0.84 -7.82
C PHE A 144 -8.70 -1.99 -8.83
N ASP A 145 -9.96 -2.28 -9.16
CA ASP A 145 -10.31 -2.94 -10.42
C ASP A 145 -10.53 -1.84 -11.47
N GLU A 146 -9.66 -1.80 -12.49
CA GLU A 146 -9.72 -0.83 -13.59
C GLU A 146 -10.87 -1.14 -14.59
N GLN A 147 -11.85 -1.99 -14.23
CA GLN A 147 -12.98 -2.32 -15.10
C GLN A 147 -14.13 -1.31 -15.07
N THR A 148 -14.14 -0.34 -14.18
CA THR A 148 -15.20 0.70 -14.14
C THR A 148 -14.78 1.95 -14.90
N GLN A 149 -14.95 1.91 -16.22
CA GLN A 149 -15.01 3.09 -17.06
C GLN A 149 -16.28 3.90 -16.71
N TYR A 150 -16.19 4.80 -15.72
CA TYR A 150 -17.24 5.80 -15.46
C TYR A 150 -16.87 7.16 -16.07
N PRO A 151 -17.85 7.87 -16.67
CA PRO A 151 -17.63 9.20 -17.21
C PRO A 151 -17.66 10.25 -16.10
N ASP A 152 -16.80 11.25 -16.30
CA ASP A 152 -16.71 12.55 -15.62
C ASP A 152 -15.88 12.67 -14.33
N PRO A 153 -14.99 13.71 -14.27
CA PRO A 153 -14.13 13.96 -13.13
C PRO A 153 -14.87 14.82 -12.11
N VAL A 154 -15.34 14.19 -11.03
CA VAL A 154 -15.66 14.92 -9.81
C VAL A 154 -14.68 14.44 -8.76
N ASP A 155 -14.02 15.40 -8.14
CA ASP A 155 -12.98 15.30 -7.12
C ASP A 155 -13.41 14.34 -6.00
N TYR A 156 -13.00 13.07 -6.07
CA TYR A 156 -13.21 12.07 -5.03
C TYR A 156 -11.86 11.53 -4.59
N GLY A 157 -11.55 11.74 -3.30
CA GLY A 157 -10.39 11.17 -2.65
C GLY A 157 -10.39 9.65 -2.84
N TYR A 158 -9.29 9.17 -3.41
CA TYR A 158 -9.03 7.75 -3.62
C TYR A 158 -8.83 7.11 -2.24
N GLY A 159 -9.84 6.38 -1.77
CA GLY A 159 -9.80 5.63 -0.52
C GLY A 159 -9.33 4.21 -0.78
N PHE A 160 -8.14 3.86 -0.30
CA PHE A 160 -7.69 2.48 -0.21
C PHE A 160 -8.14 1.91 1.14
N SER A 161 -8.65 0.69 1.13
CA SER A 161 -9.01 -0.04 2.34
C SER A 161 -7.98 -1.13 2.56
N ILE A 162 -7.23 -0.98 3.66
CA ILE A 162 -6.42 -2.05 4.23
C ILE A 162 -7.16 -2.51 5.48
N GLY A 163 -7.71 -3.71 5.40
CA GLY A 163 -8.20 -4.41 6.58
C GLY A 163 -7.10 -5.34 7.07
N CYS A 164 -6.55 -5.06 8.24
CA CYS A 164 -5.94 -6.09 9.08
C CYS A 164 -7.05 -6.64 9.98
N SER A 165 -7.30 -7.95 9.90
CA SER A 165 -8.13 -8.68 10.86
C SER A 165 -7.35 -9.02 12.11
#